data_AF-A0A511W2K5-F1
#
_entry.id   AF-A0A511W2K5-F1
#
_cell.length_a   1.000
_cell.length_b   1.000
_cell.length_c   1.000
_cell.angle_alpha   90.00
_cell.angle_beta   90.00
_cell.angle_gamma   90.00
#
_symmetry.space_group_name_H-M   'P 1'
#
loop_
_entity.id
_entity.type
_entity.pdbx_description
1 polymer ?
#
loop_
_entity_poly.entity_id
_entity_poly.type
_entity_poly.pdbx_seq_one_letter_code
_entity_poly.pdbx_strand_id
1 'polypeptide(L)' 'MSLLLALAFGGISTLTTSNTLTAFLIGLILYNLIQFLITIIPLKYPKWMSMSGSSDGLKILYLLRQ' A
#
# COMPACT_ATOMS: atom_id res chain seq x y z
N MET A 1 -1.49 -6.32 -0.15
CA MET A 1 -0.86 -4.99 -0.21
C MET A 1 -1.90 -3.95 0.19
N SER A 2 -1.95 -3.61 1.48
CA SER A 2 -1.41 -2.36 2.08
C SER A 2 -2.45 -1.22 2.21
N LEU A 3 -3.51 -1.17 1.38
CA LEU A 3 -4.56 -0.14 1.57
C LEU A 3 -5.38 -0.36 2.85
N LEU A 4 -5.79 -1.61 3.11
CA LEU A 4 -6.58 -1.95 4.31
C LEU A 4 -5.79 -1.70 5.60
N LEU A 5 -4.47 -1.90 5.57
CA LEU A 5 -3.57 -1.58 6.67
C LEU A 5 -3.45 -0.06 6.89
N ALA A 6 -3.34 0.72 5.80
CA ALA A 6 -3.35 2.18 5.88
C ALA A 6 -4.66 2.72 6.49
N LEU A 7 -5.81 2.14 6.10
CA LEU A 7 -7.11 2.50 6.68
C LEU A 7 -7.20 2.10 8.16
N ALA A 8 -6.73 0.90 8.53
CA ALA A 8 -6.70 0.45 9.92
C ALA A 8 -5.81 1.35 10.79
N PHE A 9 -4.60 1.70 10.33
CA PHE A 9 -3.73 2.62 11.06
C PHE A 9 -4.28 4.04 11.13
N GLY A 10 -4.99 4.51 10.10
CA GLY A 10 -5.71 5.78 10.15
C GLY A 10 -6.76 5.79 11.26
N GLY A 11 -7.56 4.73 11.36
CA GLY A 11 -8.53 4.55 12.45
C GLY A 11 -7.88 4.46 13.84
N ILE A 12 -6.71 3.83 13.96
CA ILE A 12 -5.98 3.76 15.23
C ILE A 12 -5.37 5.11 15.60
N SER A 13 -4.93 5.90 14.62
CA SER A 13 -4.32 7.21 14.85
C SER A 13 -5.27 8.22 15.48
N THR A 14 -6.58 8.14 15.18
CA THR A 14 -7.60 9.02 15.78
C THR A 14 -7.91 8.65 17.23
N LEU A 15 -7.57 7.44 17.65
CA LEU A 15 -7.77 6.92 19.00
C LEU A 15 -6.56 7.13 19.91
N THR A 16 -5.42 7.57 19.36
CA THR A 16 -4.18 7.73 20.11
C THR A 16 -3.98 9.17 20.57
N THR A 17 -3.65 9.34 21.86
CA THR A 17 -3.41 10.65 22.49
C THR A 17 -1.92 11.03 22.48
N SER A 18 -1.04 10.08 22.18
CA SER A 18 0.41 10.27 22.15
C SER A 18 0.89 10.81 20.80
N ASN A 19 1.41 12.03 20.79
CA ASN A 19 1.84 12.71 19.56
C ASN A 19 2.95 11.95 18.80
N THR A 20 3.84 11.26 19.51
CA THR A 20 4.90 10.44 18.89
C THR A 20 4.34 9.19 18.21
N LEU A 21 3.34 8.56 18.82
CA LEU A 21 2.70 7.37 18.27
C LEU A 21 1.83 7.73 17.06
N THR A 22 1.14 8.87 17.09
CA THR A 22 0.39 9.40 15.95
C THR A 22 1.32 9.65 14.76
N ALA A 23 2.47 10.30 14.98
CA ALA A 23 3.44 10.58 13.92
C ALA A 23 3.99 9.28 13.29
N PHE A 24 4.29 8.27 14.11
CA PHE A 24 4.72 6.96 13.63
C PHE A 24 3.64 6.27 12.79
N LEU A 25 2.38 6.28 13.26
CA LEU A 25 1.24 5.70 12.53
C LEU A 25 1.00 6.42 11.20
N ILE A 26 1.09 7.75 11.17
CA ILE A 26 1.01 8.54 9.92
C ILE A 26 2.11 8.12 8.93
N GLY A 27 3.35 7.92 9.41
CA GLY A 27 4.44 7.41 8.58
C GLY A 27 4.13 6.04 7.96
N LEU A 28 3.56 5.12 8.76
CA LEU A 28 3.11 3.81 8.26
C LEU A 28 1.97 3.94 7.24
N ILE A 29 1.00 4.82 7.46
CA ILE A 29 -0.10 5.08 6.53
C ILE A 29 0.47 5.56 5.18
N LEU A 30 1.35 6.56 5.21
CA LEU A 30 1.98 7.10 4.00
C LEU A 30 2.79 6.05 3.24
N TYR A 31 3.60 5.27 3.95
CA TYR A 31 4.38 4.18 3.34
C TYR A 31 3.47 3.17 2.63
N ASN A 32 2.42 2.71 3.31
CA ASN A 32 1.47 1.74 2.76
C ASN A 32 0.69 2.31 1.56
N LEU A 33 0.34 3.60 1.61
CA LEU A 33 -0.38 4.30 0.54
C LEU A 33 0.51 4.47 -0.71
N ILE A 34 1.77 4.87 -0.53
CA ILE A 34 2.73 4.97 -1.63
C ILE A 34 2.96 3.58 -2.25
N GLN A 35 3.14 2.55 -1.43
CA GLN A 35 3.32 1.19 -1.92
C GLN A 35 2.09 0.69 -2.71
N PHE A 36 0.87 1.03 -2.24
CA PHE A 36 -0.35 0.75 -2.96
C PHE A 36 -0.43 1.50 -4.30
N LEU A 37 -0.16 2.81 -4.31
CA LEU A 37 -0.18 3.62 -5.53
C LEU A 37 0.83 3.13 -6.56
N ILE A 38 2.01 2.69 -6.11
CA ILE A 38 2.97 2.08 -7.01
C ILE A 38 2.35 0.80 -7.58
N THR A 39 1.93 -0.14 -6.72
CA THR A 39 1.48 -1.51 -7.10
C THR A 39 0.17 -1.60 -7.88
N ILE A 40 -0.73 -0.61 -7.77
CA ILE A 40 -2.00 -0.58 -8.52
C ILE A 40 -1.79 -0.19 -9.99
N ILE A 41 -0.71 0.52 -10.31
CA ILE A 41 -0.41 0.88 -11.69
C ILE A 41 -0.01 -0.43 -12.43
N PRO A 42 -0.62 -0.73 -13.59
CA PRO A 42 -0.37 -1.96 -14.33
C PRO A 42 0.96 -1.89 -15.10
N LEU A 43 2.08 -1.82 -14.37
CA LEU A 43 3.44 -1.83 -14.91
C LEU A 43 4.18 -3.09 -14.48
N LYS A 44 5.07 -3.59 -15.34
CA LYS A 44 5.95 -4.70 -15.01
C LYS A 44 7.13 -4.17 -14.21
N TYR A 45 7.21 -4.50 -12.92
CA TYR A 45 8.33 -4.05 -12.09
C TYR A 45 9.62 -4.78 -12.45
N PRO A 46 10.78 -4.10 -12.28
CA PRO A 46 12.06 -4.77 -12.36
C PRO A 46 12.20 -5.83 -11.25
N LYS A 47 12.98 -6.89 -11.53
CA LYS A 47 13.08 -8.09 -10.68
C LYS A 47 13.52 -7.82 -9.24
N TRP A 48 14.26 -6.75 -8.99
CA TRP A 48 14.69 -6.34 -7.64
C TRP A 48 13.58 -5.74 -6.79
N MET A 49 12.48 -5.30 -7.41
CA MET A 49 11.38 -4.59 -6.75
C MET A 49 10.16 -5.51 -6.51
N SER A 50 10.03 -6.58 -7.29
CA SER A 50 8.98 -7.58 -7.11
C SER A 50 9.53 -8.96 -7.40
N MET A 51 9.50 -9.84 -6.38
CA MET A 51 9.87 -11.25 -6.48
C MET A 51 9.07 -12.00 -7.59
N SER A 52 7.87 -11.50 -7.89
CA SER A 52 6.95 -12.10 -8.89
C SER A 52 6.95 -11.38 -10.25
N GLY A 53 7.70 -10.27 -10.38
CA GLY A 53 7.84 -9.50 -11.64
C GLY A 53 6.55 -8.90 -12.21
N SER A 54 5.42 -8.98 -11.49
CA SER A 54 4.12 -8.47 -11.92
C SER A 54 3.55 -7.55 -10.84
N SER A 55 2.94 -6.43 -11.25
CA SER A 55 2.18 -5.58 -10.34
C SER A 55 0.81 -6.19 -10.04
N ASP A 56 0.24 -5.82 -8.90
CA ASP A 56 -1.12 -6.23 -8.56
C ASP A 56 -2.13 -5.63 -9.55
N GLY A 57 -1.86 -4.41 -10.04
CA GLY A 57 -2.61 -3.80 -11.16
C GLY A 57 -2.60 -4.63 -12.44
N LEU A 58 -1.45 -5.20 -12.83
CA LEU A 58 -1.38 -6.09 -14.00
C LEU A 58 -2.24 -7.33 -13.82
N LYS A 59 -2.23 -7.95 -12.62
CA LYS A 59 -3.05 -9.13 -12.33
C LYS A 59 -4.54 -8.81 -12.42
N ILE A 60 -4.97 -7.67 -11.88
CA ILE A 60 -6.35 -7.20 -11.97
C ILE A 60 -6.74 -6.97 -13.44
N LEU A 61 -5.86 -6.35 -14.23
CA LEU A 61 -6.12 -6.09 -15.65
C LEU A 61 -6.22 -7.39 -16.46
N TYR A 62 -5.41 -8.41 -16.14
CA TYR A 62 -5.55 -9.74 -16.72
C TYR A 62 -6.89 -10.41 -16.36
N LEU A 63 -7.34 -10.28 -15.11
CA LEU A 63 -8.64 -10.81 -14.68
C LEU A 63 -9.82 -10.10 -15.34
N LEU A 64 -9.73 -8.77 -15.54
CA LEU A 64 -10.78 -7.98 -16.19
C LEU A 64 -10.81 -8.13 -17.72
N ARG A 65 -9.73 -8.64 -18.32
CA ARG A 65 -9.65 -8.92 -19.75
C ARG A 65 -10.20 -10.31 -20.12
N GLN A 66 -10.28 -11.23 -19.15
CA GLN A 66 -11.00 -12.51 -19.32
C GLN A 66 -12.51 -12.28 -19.32
#